data_AF-A0A9W6TR30-F1
#
_entry.id   AF-A0A9W6TR30-F1
#
_cell.length_a   1.000
_cell.length_b   1.000
_cell.length_c   1.000
_cell.angle_alpha   90.00
_cell.angle_beta   90.00
_cell.angle_gamma   90.00
#
_symmetry.space_group_name_H-M   'P 1'
#
loop_
_entity.id
_entity.type
_entity.pdbx_description
1 polymer ?
#
loop_
_entity_poly.entity_id
_entity_poly.type
_entity_poly.pdbx_seq_one_letter_code
_entity_poly.pdbx_strand_id
1 'polypeptide(L)'
;MCAFVAIQWLGSFVVFFYPGAESNVRVSIAPYHIAIGLSIIGLVVATVEAGILEKLAFNGSCNVSGELNGKALKGYMAPDCVLGNVIGLLVALTLPALVVTIWHSKQKELGKLAAGDETTPLLLGSSGDENTEVDV
;
A
#
# COMPACT_ATOMS: atom_id res chain seq x y z
N MET A 1 -5.11 -14.46 3.95
CA MET A 1 -4.95 -13.12 4.58
C MET A 1 -4.14 -13.17 5.86
N CYS A 2 -4.72 -13.63 6.99
CA CYS A 2 -4.18 -13.36 8.33
C CYS A 2 -2.75 -13.88 8.55
N ALA A 3 -2.42 -15.04 7.96
CA ALA A 3 -1.07 -15.59 8.00
C ALA A 3 -0.02 -14.65 7.37
N PHE A 4 -0.33 -14.03 6.23
CA PHE A 4 0.57 -13.09 5.56
C PHE A 4 0.80 -11.83 6.40
N VAL A 5 -0.26 -11.31 7.02
CA VAL A 5 -0.17 -10.16 7.94
C VAL A 5 0.69 -10.52 9.15
N ALA A 6 0.47 -11.68 9.77
CA ALA A 6 1.21 -12.12 10.94
C ALA A 6 2.71 -12.34 10.65
N ILE A 7 3.03 -12.99 9.54
CA ILE A 7 4.42 -13.23 9.12
C ILE A 7 5.11 -11.91 8.80
N GLN A 8 4.46 -11.02 8.04
CA GLN A 8 5.00 -9.71 7.73
C GLN A 8 5.26 -8.91 9.02
N TRP A 9 4.30 -8.91 9.95
CA TRP A 9 4.42 -8.21 11.22
C TRP A 9 5.55 -8.76 12.08
N LEU A 10 5.63 -10.08 12.26
CA LEU A 10 6.69 -10.73 13.03
C LEU A 10 8.07 -10.49 12.41
N GLY A 11 8.21 -10.64 11.09
CA GLY A 11 9.47 -10.35 10.39
C GLY A 11 9.90 -8.90 10.56
N SER A 12 8.95 -7.97 10.48
CA SER A 12 9.21 -6.54 10.67
C SER A 12 9.60 -6.21 12.11
N PHE A 13 8.95 -6.85 13.07
CA PHE A 13 9.26 -6.70 14.49
C PHE A 13 10.71 -7.14 14.77
N VAL A 14 11.12 -8.30 14.26
CA VAL A 14 12.48 -8.83 14.46
C VAL A 14 13.54 -7.93 13.80
N VAL A 15 13.29 -7.48 12.56
CA VAL A 15 14.27 -6.72 11.77
C VAL A 15 14.38 -5.26 12.23
N PHE A 16 13.27 -4.58 12.50
CA PHE A 16 13.24 -3.14 12.77
C PHE A 16 13.06 -2.77 14.24
N PHE A 17 12.47 -3.64 15.06
CA PHE A 17 12.14 -3.33 16.46
C PHE A 17 13.07 -4.02 17.45
N TYR A 18 12.95 -5.34 17.65
CA TYR A 18 13.74 -6.09 18.62
C TYR A 18 13.91 -7.57 18.21
N PRO A 19 15.14 -8.14 18.24
CA PRO A 19 16.43 -7.60 18.70
C PRO A 19 17.05 -6.54 17.78
N GLY A 20 16.48 -6.35 16.58
CA GLY A 20 16.90 -5.34 15.61
C GLY A 20 18.13 -5.79 14.81
N ALA A 21 17.99 -5.88 13.48
CA ALA A 21 19.07 -6.31 12.60
C ALA A 21 20.18 -5.25 12.48
N GLU A 22 21.34 -5.63 11.93
CA GLU A 22 22.41 -4.69 11.57
C GLU A 22 21.92 -3.64 10.54
N SER A 23 22.52 -2.44 10.55
CA SER A 23 22.10 -1.33 9.68
C SER A 23 22.12 -1.68 8.19
N ASN A 24 23.12 -2.44 7.73
CA ASN A 24 23.23 -2.89 6.34
C ASN A 24 22.03 -3.77 5.94
N VAL A 25 21.67 -4.72 6.81
CA VAL A 25 20.53 -5.62 6.60
C VAL A 25 19.21 -4.86 6.57
N ARG A 26 19.03 -3.86 7.45
CA ARG A 26 17.81 -3.02 7.46
C ARG A 26 17.63 -2.24 6.16
N VAL A 27 18.71 -1.66 5.62
CA VAL A 27 18.67 -0.90 4.35
C VAL A 27 18.32 -1.82 3.19
N SER A 28 18.89 -3.03 3.16
CA SER A 28 18.61 -4.02 2.12
C SER A 28 17.19 -4.58 2.18
N ILE A 29 16.64 -4.83 3.38
CA ILE A 29 15.30 -5.40 3.58
C ILE A 29 14.18 -4.35 3.45
N ALA A 30 14.44 -3.08 3.77
CA ALA A 30 13.46 -1.99 3.70
C ALA A 30 12.63 -1.96 2.39
N PRO A 31 13.20 -2.01 1.17
CA PRO A 31 12.41 -2.00 -0.05
C PRO A 31 11.49 -3.22 -0.19
N TYR A 32 11.96 -4.42 0.21
CA TYR A 32 11.15 -5.64 0.18
C TYR A 32 10.01 -5.58 1.18
N HIS A 33 10.27 -5.08 2.38
CA HIS A 33 9.26 -4.90 3.41
C HIS A 33 8.11 -3.99 2.91
N ILE A 34 8.46 -2.86 2.28
CA ILE A 34 7.47 -1.92 1.71
C ILE A 34 6.69 -2.58 0.57
N ALA A 35 7.36 -3.30 -0.33
CA ALA A 35 6.71 -3.98 -1.46
C ALA A 35 5.70 -5.05 -1.00
N ILE A 36 6.09 -5.88 -0.02
CA ILE A 36 5.21 -6.91 0.55
C ILE A 36 4.08 -6.26 1.37
N GLY A 37 4.36 -5.19 2.09
CA GLY A 37 3.33 -4.42 2.80
C GLY A 37 2.24 -3.91 1.85
N LEU A 38 2.63 -3.34 0.71
CA LEU A 38 1.70 -2.86 -0.30
C LEU A 38 0.86 -3.97 -0.93
N SER A 39 1.44 -5.13 -1.20
CA SER A 39 0.69 -6.26 -1.75
C SER A 39 -0.35 -6.80 -0.75
N ILE A 40 -0.02 -6.84 0.53
CA ILE A 40 -0.96 -7.22 1.60
C ILE A 40 -2.12 -6.22 1.69
N ILE A 41 -1.85 -4.91 1.63
CA ILE A 41 -2.91 -3.89 1.65
C ILE A 41 -3.84 -4.07 0.43
N GLY A 42 -3.29 -4.33 -0.76
CA GLY A 42 -4.08 -4.67 -1.95
C GLY A 42 -4.99 -5.88 -1.73
N LEU A 43 -4.45 -6.94 -1.14
CA LEU A 43 -5.21 -8.14 -0.79
C LEU A 43 -6.30 -7.86 0.27
N VAL A 44 -6.04 -6.96 1.23
CA VAL A 44 -7.02 -6.48 2.22
C VAL A 44 -8.22 -5.83 1.54
N VAL A 45 -7.97 -4.90 0.63
CA VAL A 45 -9.05 -4.24 -0.11
C VAL A 45 -9.85 -5.24 -0.93
N ALA A 46 -9.19 -6.13 -1.69
CA ALA A 46 -9.89 -7.15 -2.47
C ALA A 46 -10.74 -8.08 -1.59
N THR A 47 -10.25 -8.45 -0.41
CA THR A 47 -11.00 -9.29 0.54
C THR A 47 -12.21 -8.56 1.11
N VAL A 48 -12.07 -7.26 1.43
CA VAL A 48 -13.19 -6.43 1.90
C VAL A 48 -14.26 -6.30 0.83
N GLU A 49 -13.88 -5.98 -0.41
CA GLU A 49 -14.81 -5.88 -1.54
C GLU A 49 -15.53 -7.21 -1.80
N ALA A 50 -14.80 -8.33 -1.84
CA ALA A 50 -15.40 -9.65 -2.00
C ALA A 50 -16.39 -9.98 -0.87
N GLY A 51 -16.06 -9.69 0.39
CA GLY A 51 -16.95 -9.94 1.52
C GLY A 51 -18.21 -9.08 1.51
N ILE A 52 -18.10 -7.82 1.09
CA ILE A 52 -19.25 -6.94 0.87
C ILE A 52 -20.14 -7.52 -0.23
N LEU A 53 -19.57 -7.85 -1.39
CA LEU A 53 -20.33 -8.41 -2.53
C LEU A 53 -21.04 -9.72 -2.17
N GLU A 54 -20.38 -10.62 -1.44
CA GLU A 54 -20.98 -11.87 -0.96
C GLU A 54 -22.19 -11.59 -0.05
N LYS A 55 -22.06 -10.66 0.90
CA LYS A 55 -23.14 -10.30 1.81
C LYS A 55 -24.33 -9.65 1.08
N LEU A 56 -24.05 -8.75 0.14
CA LEU A 56 -25.08 -8.07 -0.67
C LEU A 56 -25.80 -9.05 -1.60
N ALA A 57 -25.06 -10.00 -2.20
CA ALA A 57 -25.61 -11.03 -3.07
C ALA A 57 -26.54 -11.97 -2.30
N PHE A 58 -26.12 -12.45 -1.12
CA PHE A 58 -26.98 -13.31 -0.29
C PHE A 58 -28.23 -12.59 0.23
N ASN A 59 -28.12 -11.30 0.57
CA ASN A 59 -29.25 -10.52 1.04
C ASN A 59 -30.18 -10.07 -0.11
N GLY A 60 -29.79 -10.25 -1.39
CA GLY A 60 -30.61 -9.92 -2.56
C GLY A 60 -31.01 -8.44 -2.67
N SER A 61 -30.28 -7.54 -2.02
CA SER A 61 -30.75 -6.18 -1.70
C SER A 61 -30.61 -5.17 -2.84
N CYS A 62 -29.90 -5.54 -3.91
CA CYS A 62 -29.60 -4.65 -5.04
C CYS A 62 -30.65 -4.70 -6.16
N ASN A 63 -31.63 -5.60 -6.09
CA ASN A 63 -32.72 -5.70 -7.06
C ASN A 63 -34.01 -6.18 -6.39
N VAL A 64 -34.55 -5.34 -5.51
CA VAL A 64 -35.81 -5.64 -4.84
C VAL A 64 -36.98 -5.32 -5.77
N SER A 65 -37.86 -6.31 -5.96
CA SER A 65 -39.12 -6.16 -6.67
C SER A 65 -40.28 -6.47 -5.73
N GLY A 66 -41.22 -5.54 -5.57
CA GLY A 66 -42.32 -5.67 -4.62
C GLY A 66 -43.24 -4.46 -4.64
N GLU A 67 -44.21 -4.42 -3.73
CA GLU A 67 -45.11 -3.28 -3.57
C GLU A 67 -44.69 -2.46 -2.34
N LEU A 68 -44.35 -1.19 -2.55
CA LEU A 68 -43.96 -0.27 -1.47
C LEU A 68 -44.89 0.94 -1.52
N ASN A 69 -45.62 1.22 -0.43
CA ASN A 69 -46.63 2.29 -0.38
C ASN A 69 -47.68 2.21 -1.51
N GLY A 70 -48.17 1.02 -1.83
CA GLY A 70 -49.18 0.81 -2.88
C GLY A 70 -48.66 1.01 -4.32
N LYS A 71 -47.34 1.17 -4.50
CA LYS A 71 -46.71 1.25 -5.82
C LYS A 71 -45.84 0.01 -6.05
N ALA A 72 -46.09 -0.69 -7.16
CA ALA A 72 -45.20 -1.75 -7.62
C ALA A 72 -43.84 -1.14 -8.01
N LEU A 73 -42.81 -1.44 -7.22
CA LEU A 73 -41.43 -1.08 -7.49
C LEU A 73 -40.72 -2.29 -8.10
N LYS A 74 -40.06 -2.07 -9.22
CA LYS A 74 -39.21 -3.06 -9.89
C LYS A 74 -37.81 -2.48 -9.98
N GLY A 75 -36.82 -3.17 -9.42
CA GLY A 75 -35.42 -2.73 -9.47
C GLY A 75 -35.06 -1.67 -8.43
N TYR A 76 -35.70 -1.68 -7.26
CA TYR A 76 -35.32 -0.79 -6.16
C TYR A 76 -34.02 -1.28 -5.51
N MET A 77 -33.06 -0.38 -5.33
CA MET A 77 -31.86 -0.64 -4.52
C MET A 77 -32.14 -0.31 -3.06
N ALA A 78 -32.10 -1.32 -2.21
CA ALA A 78 -32.25 -1.13 -0.77
C ALA A 78 -31.08 -0.27 -0.21
N PRO A 79 -31.29 0.44 0.91
CA PRO A 79 -30.25 1.23 1.55
C PRO A 79 -28.99 0.42 1.88
N ASP A 80 -29.11 -0.86 2.23
CA ASP A 80 -27.97 -1.75 2.49
C ASP A 80 -27.11 -1.97 1.25
N CYS A 81 -27.71 -2.03 0.06
CA CYS A 81 -26.98 -2.15 -1.20
C CYS A 81 -26.22 -0.86 -1.52
N VAL A 82 -26.86 0.29 -1.36
CA VAL A 82 -26.22 1.59 -1.60
C VAL A 82 -25.06 1.79 -0.63
N LEU A 83 -25.29 1.53 0.66
CA LEU A 83 -24.28 1.65 1.70
C LEU A 83 -23.09 0.71 1.45
N GLY A 84 -23.35 -0.56 1.12
CA GLY A 84 -22.29 -1.53 0.80
C GLY A 84 -21.42 -1.09 -0.38
N ASN A 85 -22.02 -0.62 -1.46
CA ASN A 85 -21.29 -0.13 -2.63
C ASN A 85 -20.48 1.15 -2.33
N VAL A 86 -21.04 2.08 -1.55
CA VAL A 86 -20.32 3.30 -1.14
C VAL A 86 -19.11 2.96 -0.27
N ILE A 87 -19.27 2.05 0.71
CA ILE A 87 -18.16 1.60 1.54
C ILE A 87 -17.09 0.90 0.68
N GLY A 88 -17.51 0.00 -0.22
CA GLY A 88 -16.61 -0.67 -1.15
C GLY A 88 -15.78 0.32 -1.97
N LEU A 89 -16.44 1.32 -2.57
CA LEU A 89 -15.78 2.37 -3.34
C LEU A 89 -14.81 3.20 -2.49
N LEU A 90 -15.20 3.59 -1.26
CA LEU A 90 -14.32 4.33 -0.36
C LEU A 90 -13.07 3.53 -0.01
N VAL A 91 -13.22 2.24 0.28
CA VAL A 91 -12.10 1.33 0.55
C VAL A 91 -11.22 1.18 -0.69
N ALA A 92 -11.81 1.01 -1.89
CA ALA A 92 -11.07 0.93 -3.14
C ALA A 92 -10.20 2.17 -3.39
N LEU A 93 -10.72 3.36 -3.07
CA LEU A 93 -10.02 4.64 -3.20
C LEU A 93 -8.83 4.79 -2.23
N THR A 94 -8.78 4.01 -1.15
CA THR A 94 -7.62 4.05 -0.23
C THR A 94 -6.34 3.52 -0.87
N LEU A 95 -6.42 2.53 -1.77
CA LEU A 95 -5.24 1.99 -2.46
C LEU A 95 -4.52 3.02 -3.32
N PRO A 96 -5.16 3.68 -4.32
CA PRO A 96 -4.49 4.69 -5.12
C PRO A 96 -4.05 5.87 -4.27
N ALA A 97 -4.81 6.26 -3.24
CA ALA A 97 -4.39 7.31 -2.31
C ALA A 97 -3.06 6.95 -1.61
N LEU A 98 -2.91 5.70 -1.12
CA LEU A 98 -1.67 5.23 -0.51
C LEU A 98 -0.50 5.17 -1.52
N VAL A 99 -0.75 4.74 -2.74
CA VAL A 99 0.29 4.74 -3.79
C VAL A 99 0.74 6.16 -4.11
N VAL A 100 -0.21 7.10 -4.23
CA VAL A 100 0.09 8.51 -4.49
C VAL A 100 0.85 9.14 -3.33
N THR A 101 0.48 8.87 -2.07
CA THR A 101 1.22 9.42 -0.92
C THR A 101 2.65 8.91 -0.86
N ILE A 102 2.87 7.62 -1.15
CA ILE A 102 4.22 7.04 -1.22
C ILE A 102 5.02 7.65 -2.38
N TRP A 103 4.40 7.80 -3.55
CA TRP A 103 5.02 8.43 -4.71
C TRP A 103 5.44 9.86 -4.41
N HIS A 104 4.53 10.65 -3.84
CA HIS A 104 4.78 12.05 -3.50
C HIS A 104 5.86 12.18 -2.41
N SER A 105 5.93 11.22 -1.49
CA SER A 105 6.99 11.17 -0.49
C SER A 105 8.36 10.94 -1.14
N LYS A 106 8.47 9.99 -2.08
CA LYS A 106 9.72 9.76 -2.83
C LYS A 106 10.17 10.99 -3.62
N GLN A 107 9.24 11.70 -4.26
CA GLN A 107 9.55 12.93 -5.01
C GLN A 107 10.06 14.06 -4.10
N LYS A 108 9.48 14.22 -2.91
CA LYS A 108 9.95 15.22 -1.93
C LYS A 108 11.38 14.94 -1.47
N GLU A 109 11.73 13.68 -1.25
CA GLU A 109 13.10 13.32 -0.85
C GLU A 109 14.11 13.57 -1.99
N LEU A 110 13.76 13.22 -3.23
CA LEU A 110 14.59 13.54 -4.40
C LEU A 110 14.76 15.06 -4.59
N GLY A 111 13.69 15.83 -4.42
CA GLY A 111 13.72 17.29 -4.50
C GLY A 111 14.55 17.95 -3.39
N LYS A 112 14.51 17.41 -2.16
CA LYS A 112 15.37 17.88 -1.06
C LYS A 112 16.84 17.60 -1.30
N LEU A 113 17.18 16.44 -1.86
CA LEU A 113 18.55 16.10 -2.23
C LEU A 113 19.06 17.01 -3.37
N ALA A 114 18.21 17.32 -4.35
CA ALA A 114 18.55 18.23 -5.45
C ALA A 114 18.66 19.71 -5.00
N ALA A 115 17.84 20.15 -4.04
CA ALA A 115 17.88 21.53 -3.51
C ALA A 115 18.93 21.72 -2.39
N GLY A 116 19.36 20.64 -1.73
CA GLY A 116 20.38 20.65 -0.68
C GLY A 116 21.82 20.70 -1.20
N ASP A 117 22.03 20.48 -2.50
CA ASP A 117 23.33 20.55 -3.17
C ASP A 117 23.85 22.00 -3.33
N GLU A 118 23.00 23.01 -3.13
CA GLU A 118 23.39 24.43 -3.25
C GLU A 118 24.11 25.02 -2.01
N THR A 119 24.24 24.28 -0.89
CA THR A 119 24.84 24.84 0.36
C THR A 119 25.99 24.05 0.98
N THR A 120 26.51 23.00 0.33
CA THR A 120 27.67 22.27 0.88
C THR A 120 28.82 22.16 -0.14
N PRO A 121 29.71 23.18 -0.24
CA PRO A 121 30.97 23.02 -0.95
C PRO A 121 31.96 22.23 -0.07
N LEU A 122 32.43 21.09 -0.59
CA LEU A 122 33.66 20.33 -0.28
C LEU A 122 34.02 20.04 1.20
N LEU A 123 34.16 18.76 1.56
CA LEU A 123 35.41 18.16 2.08
C LEU A 123 35.39 16.62 2.12
N LEU A 124 36.28 16.03 1.31
CA LEU A 124 37.01 14.74 1.42
C LEU A 124 36.24 13.40 1.50
N GLY A 125 36.60 12.33 0.76
CA GLY A 125 37.79 12.07 -0.07
C GLY A 125 37.42 11.70 -1.52
N SER A 126 38.14 12.14 -2.55
CA SER A 126 39.58 11.92 -2.82
C SER A 126 39.98 10.45 -2.83
N SER A 127 39.78 9.80 -3.97
CA SER A 127 40.83 9.16 -4.81
C SER A 127 40.11 8.78 -6.12
N GLY A 128 40.35 9.39 -7.28
CA GLY A 128 41.67 9.53 -7.91
C GLY A 128 42.13 8.11 -8.28
N ASP A 129 41.51 7.45 -9.26
CA ASP A 129 41.76 7.51 -10.71
C ASP A 129 42.82 6.48 -11.16
N GLU A 130 42.48 5.88 -12.30
CA GLU A 130 43.34 5.28 -13.33
C GLU A 130 43.95 3.87 -13.22
N ASN A 131 43.76 3.13 -14.33
CA ASN A 131 44.25 1.79 -14.68
C ASN A 131 45.73 1.79 -15.11
N THR A 132 46.46 0.67 -14.91
CA THR A 132 47.54 0.13 -15.79
C THR A 132 48.02 -1.22 -15.21
N GLU A 133 47.88 -2.36 -15.90
CA GLU A 133 48.79 -2.97 -16.88
C GLU A 133 49.95 -3.82 -16.25
N VAL A 134 49.86 -5.15 -16.43
CA VAL A 134 50.87 -6.15 -16.86
C VAL A 134 52.25 -6.27 -16.17
N ASP A 135 52.58 -7.53 -15.80
CA ASP A 135 53.88 -8.25 -15.77
C ASP A 135 55.05 -7.71 -14.91
N VAL A 136 55.44 -8.47 -13.86
CA VAL A 136 56.58 -9.42 -13.79
C VAL A 136 56.57 -10.05 -12.39
#